data_AF-A0A8T4MM64-F1
#
_entry.id   AF-A0A8T4MM64-F1
#
_cell.length_a   1.000
_cell.length_b   1.000
_cell.length_c   1.000
_cell.angle_alpha   90.00
_cell.angle_beta   90.00
_cell.angle_gamma   90.00
#
_symmetry.space_group_name_H-M   'P 1'
#
loop_
_entity.id
_entity.type
_entity.pdbx_description
1 polymer ?
#
loop_
_entity_poly.entity_id
_entity_poly.type
_entity_poly.pdbx_seq_one_letter_code
_entity_poly.pdbx_strand_id
1 'polypeptide(L)'
;MAAHGILKILYVLLIFSVGFLVGQVWDSFYYGGVTGKAVEAPSDFVGNNNITVYEDRVVIEVKGAKISTYESTGSMLPTLGEGVNGISVAPNSPDEINVGDIISFRKGEQLIVHRVVEKGTDANGLFFVTKGDNSLADDGKIRFEEIERVLIALVY
;
A
#
# COMPACT_ATOMS: atom_id res chain seq x y z
N MET A 1 -56.16 27.71 15.37
CA MET A 1 -54.93 28.51 15.18
C MET A 1 -53.64 27.74 15.55
N ALA A 2 -53.65 26.80 16.51
CA ALA A 2 -52.46 26.05 16.94
C ALA A 2 -51.90 25.02 15.93
N ALA A 3 -52.76 24.33 15.16
CA ALA A 3 -52.33 23.28 14.22
C ALA A 3 -51.42 23.78 13.09
N HIS A 4 -51.58 25.04 12.68
CA HIS A 4 -50.78 25.65 11.61
C HIS A 4 -49.36 25.99 12.08
N GLY A 5 -49.16 26.21 13.38
CA GLY A 5 -47.82 26.41 13.98
C GLY A 5 -47.04 25.11 14.09
N ILE A 6 -47.71 24.02 14.49
CA ILE A 6 -47.11 22.68 14.60
C ILE A 6 -46.63 22.18 13.23
N LEU A 7 -47.43 22.39 12.19
CA LEU A 7 -47.07 21.98 10.83
C LEU A 7 -45.80 22.70 10.33
N LYS A 8 -45.65 23.99 10.61
CA LYS A 8 -44.45 24.76 10.24
C LYS A 8 -43.20 24.26 10.97
N ILE A 9 -43.32 23.92 12.25
CA ILE A 9 -42.22 23.34 13.03
C ILE A 9 -41.79 21.99 12.45
N LEU A 10 -42.74 21.14 12.07
CA LEU A 10 -42.44 19.86 11.43
C LEU A 10 -41.72 20.02 10.08
N TYR A 11 -42.10 21.02 9.27
CA TYR A 11 -41.39 21.32 8.02
C TYR A 11 -39.95 21.78 8.25
N VAL A 12 -39.71 22.62 9.26
CA VAL A 12 -38.35 23.07 9.60
C VAL A 12 -37.49 21.90 10.07
N LEU A 13 -38.05 21.02 10.92
CA LEU A 13 -37.35 19.82 11.38
C LEU A 13 -37.04 18.83 10.24
N LEU A 14 -37.95 18.70 9.27
CA LEU A 14 -37.73 17.87 8.09
C LEU A 14 -36.60 18.42 7.21
N ILE A 15 -36.58 19.74 6.95
CA ILE A 15 -35.52 20.36 6.16
C ILE A 15 -34.17 20.21 6.86
N PHE A 16 -34.16 20.39 8.19
CA PHE A 16 -32.95 20.20 8.99
C PHE A 16 -32.47 18.75 8.96
N SER A 17 -33.36 17.77 9.10
CA SER A 17 -32.99 16.34 9.08
C SER A 17 -32.49 15.89 7.71
N VAL A 18 -33.09 16.37 6.62
CA VAL A 18 -32.60 16.12 5.25
C VAL A 18 -31.24 16.76 5.04
N GLY A 19 -31.04 18.01 5.46
CA GLY A 19 -29.75 18.68 5.37
C GLY A 19 -28.66 17.96 6.18
N PHE A 20 -29.00 17.49 7.38
CA PHE A 20 -28.10 16.73 8.24
C PHE A 20 -27.72 15.38 7.61
N LEU A 21 -28.69 14.64 7.06
CA LEU A 21 -28.43 13.38 6.38
C LEU A 21 -27.59 13.55 5.10
N VAL A 22 -27.89 14.57 4.29
CA VAL A 22 -27.08 14.90 3.11
C VAL A 22 -25.66 15.27 3.51
N GLY A 23 -25.47 16.01 4.61
CA GLY A 23 -24.15 16.33 5.16
C GLY A 23 -23.37 15.08 5.55
N GLN A 24 -23.98 14.12 6.26
CA GLN A 24 -23.33 12.86 6.64
C GLN A 24 -22.95 11.99 5.42
N VAL A 25 -23.81 11.94 4.41
CA VAL A 25 -23.53 11.23 3.15
C VAL A 25 -22.40 11.91 2.40
N TRP A 26 -22.42 13.25 2.29
CA TRP A 26 -21.36 14.01 1.63
C TRP A 26 -20.02 13.83 2.34
N ASP A 27 -20.00 13.88 3.67
CA ASP A 27 -18.80 13.65 4.47
C ASP A 27 -18.24 12.24 4.23
N SER A 28 -19.11 11.22 4.16
CA SER A 28 -18.71 9.84 3.85
C SER A 28 -18.11 9.68 2.44
N PHE A 29 -18.61 10.41 1.44
CA PHE A 29 -18.07 10.38 0.08
C PHE A 29 -16.82 11.23 -0.08
N TYR A 30 -16.78 12.42 0.53
CA TYR A 30 -15.68 13.38 0.39
C TYR A 30 -14.53 13.02 1.32
N TYR A 31 -14.76 12.80 2.62
CA TYR A 31 -13.72 12.35 3.54
C TYR A 31 -13.42 10.85 3.41
N GLY A 32 -14.35 10.01 2.97
CA GLY A 32 -14.02 8.63 2.60
C GLY A 32 -13.09 8.52 1.38
N GLY A 33 -13.06 9.54 0.52
CA GLY A 33 -12.09 9.68 -0.58
C GLY A 33 -10.85 10.52 -0.25
N VAL A 34 -10.93 11.41 0.74
CA VAL A 34 -9.87 12.39 1.11
C VAL A 34 -9.07 11.99 2.34
N THR A 35 -9.53 11.04 3.17
CA THR A 35 -8.59 10.29 4.01
C THR A 35 -7.81 9.37 3.07
N GLY A 36 -6.75 9.88 2.44
CA GLY A 36 -5.77 9.02 1.82
C GLY A 36 -5.43 7.96 2.86
N LYS A 37 -5.80 6.69 2.61
CA LYS A 37 -5.40 5.58 3.46
C LYS A 37 -3.91 5.77 3.70
N ALA A 38 -3.51 5.90 4.98
CA ALA A 38 -2.11 6.04 5.31
C ALA A 38 -1.37 4.88 4.63
N VAL A 39 -0.40 5.21 3.78
CA VAL A 39 0.41 4.18 3.13
C VAL A 39 1.19 3.49 4.24
N GLU A 40 0.97 2.20 4.42
CA GLU A 40 1.68 1.42 5.43
C GLU A 40 3.16 1.35 5.08
N ALA A 41 4.02 1.51 6.09
CA ALA A 41 5.46 1.41 5.93
C ALA A 41 5.87 -0.05 5.70
N PRO A 42 6.96 -0.31 4.94
CA PRO A 42 7.50 -1.64 4.81
C PRO A 42 7.92 -2.24 6.16
N SER A 43 7.84 -3.57 6.24
CA SER A 43 8.30 -4.37 7.37
C SER A 43 9.82 -4.38 7.46
N ASP A 44 10.35 -4.63 8.66
CA ASP A 44 11.78 -4.82 8.88
C ASP A 44 12.19 -6.28 8.57
N PHE A 45 12.78 -6.49 7.39
CA PHE A 45 13.34 -7.78 6.95
C PHE A 45 14.82 -7.96 7.33
N VAL A 46 15.48 -6.93 7.86
CA VAL A 46 16.92 -6.96 8.15
C VAL A 46 17.16 -7.16 9.63
N GLY A 47 16.49 -6.39 10.48
CA GLY A 47 16.77 -6.33 11.91
C GLY A 47 18.02 -5.52 12.23
N ASN A 48 17.94 -4.66 13.24
CA ASN A 48 19.02 -3.73 13.62
C ASN A 48 20.37 -4.41 13.91
N ASN A 49 20.37 -5.66 14.41
CA ASN A 49 21.60 -6.38 14.74
C ASN A 49 22.39 -6.86 13.51
N ASN A 50 21.79 -6.81 12.32
CA ASN A 50 22.41 -7.24 11.06
C ASN A 50 22.96 -6.07 10.24
N ILE A 51 22.99 -4.85 10.82
CA ILE A 51 23.54 -3.66 10.18
C ILE A 51 24.72 -3.16 11.01
N THR A 52 25.92 -3.20 10.43
CA THR A 52 27.12 -2.66 11.06
C THR A 52 27.67 -1.51 10.23
N VAL A 53 27.86 -0.36 10.87
CA VAL A 53 28.46 0.83 10.26
C VAL A 53 29.90 0.96 10.75
N TYR A 54 30.83 0.97 9.80
CA TYR A 54 32.25 1.25 10.00
C TYR A 54 32.58 2.64 9.46
N GLU A 55 33.80 3.13 9.70
CA GLU A 55 34.24 4.43 9.16
C GLU A 55 34.27 4.46 7.62
N ASP A 56 34.52 3.32 6.98
CA ASP A 56 34.75 3.19 5.54
C ASP A 56 33.64 2.44 4.79
N ARG A 57 32.70 1.80 5.51
CA ARG A 57 31.66 0.95 4.90
C ARG A 57 30.45 0.73 5.79
N VAL A 58 29.35 0.32 5.16
CA VAL A 58 28.18 -0.25 5.81
C VAL A 58 28.06 -1.71 5.39
N VAL A 59 27.87 -2.61 6.36
CA VAL A 59 27.67 -4.04 6.14
C VAL A 59 26.25 -4.40 6.57
N ILE A 60 25.49 -4.96 5.63
CA ILE A 60 24.15 -5.50 5.87
C ILE A 60 24.22 -7.03 5.69
N GLU A 61 24.07 -7.76 6.78
CA GLU A 61 24.22 -9.22 6.81
C GLU A 61 22.87 -9.91 6.58
N VAL A 62 22.56 -10.20 5.31
CA VAL A 62 21.33 -10.90 4.92
C VAL A 62 21.61 -12.00 3.91
N LYS A 63 20.96 -13.15 4.09
CA LYS A 63 21.17 -14.32 3.23
C LYS A 63 20.44 -14.16 1.89
N GLY A 64 21.12 -14.45 0.79
CA GLY A 64 20.50 -14.48 -0.54
C GLY A 64 20.09 -13.11 -1.08
N ALA A 65 20.73 -12.03 -0.59
CA ALA A 65 20.57 -10.69 -1.08
C ALA A 65 20.84 -10.61 -2.60
N LYS A 66 20.06 -9.80 -3.31
CA LYS A 66 20.36 -9.40 -4.69
C LYS A 66 20.21 -7.90 -4.82
N ILE A 67 21.07 -7.34 -5.67
CA ILE A 67 20.96 -5.97 -6.15
C ILE A 67 20.08 -5.99 -7.40
N SER A 68 19.15 -5.05 -7.48
CA SER A 68 18.27 -4.83 -8.61
C SER A 68 18.32 -3.37 -9.03
N THR A 69 18.39 -3.14 -10.33
CA THR A 69 18.16 -1.83 -10.95
C THR A 69 16.73 -1.81 -11.50
N TYR A 70 16.10 -0.64 -11.47
CA TYR A 70 14.71 -0.46 -11.88
C TYR A 70 14.62 0.40 -13.13
N GLU A 71 13.74 0.00 -14.05
CA GLU A 71 13.39 0.79 -15.23
C GLU A 71 12.64 2.06 -14.83
N SER A 72 12.83 3.13 -15.60
CA SER A 72 12.23 4.44 -15.35
C SER A 72 10.77 4.50 -15.82
N THR A 73 9.90 3.63 -15.28
CA THR A 73 8.47 3.60 -15.62
C THR A 73 7.67 4.68 -14.88
N GLY A 74 8.21 5.20 -13.78
CA GLY A 74 7.55 6.21 -12.93
C GLY A 74 6.42 5.69 -12.05
N SER A 75 6.07 4.40 -12.10
CA SER A 75 4.95 3.82 -11.33
C SER A 75 5.21 3.78 -9.83
N MET A 76 6.48 3.76 -9.44
CA MET A 76 6.93 3.70 -8.05
C MET A 76 7.47 5.03 -7.53
N LEU A 77 7.33 6.13 -8.27
CA LEU A 77 7.65 7.46 -7.74
C LEU A 77 6.74 7.78 -6.55
N PRO A 78 7.23 8.51 -5.53
CA PRO A 78 8.59 9.01 -5.37
C PRO A 78 9.57 7.96 -4.78
N THR A 79 9.12 6.76 -4.45
CA THR A 79 9.90 5.75 -3.72
C THR A 79 11.03 5.14 -4.55
N LEU A 80 10.77 4.75 -5.80
CA LEU A 80 11.77 4.23 -6.73
C LEU A 80 11.78 5.06 -8.00
N GLY A 81 12.98 5.37 -8.46
CA GLY A 81 13.22 6.10 -9.70
C GLY A 81 14.48 5.62 -10.39
N GLU A 82 14.81 6.28 -11.50
CA GLU A 82 16.03 6.01 -12.26
C GLU A 82 17.29 6.20 -11.41
N GLY A 83 18.25 5.28 -11.55
CA GLY A 83 19.53 5.32 -10.82
C GLY A 83 19.51 4.75 -9.40
N VAL A 84 18.32 4.49 -8.82
CA VAL A 84 18.21 3.89 -7.49
C VAL A 84 18.52 2.40 -7.54
N ASN A 85 19.36 1.93 -6.62
CA ASN A 85 19.66 0.51 -6.45
C ASN A 85 18.82 -0.06 -5.31
N GLY A 86 18.05 -1.10 -5.60
CA GLY A 86 17.32 -1.87 -4.59
C GLY A 86 18.11 -3.08 -4.14
N ILE A 87 18.17 -3.32 -2.84
CA ILE A 87 18.63 -4.59 -2.27
C ILE A 87 17.39 -5.35 -1.83
N SER A 88 17.27 -6.60 -2.27
CA SER A 88 16.09 -7.43 -2.01
C SER A 88 16.48 -8.86 -1.60
N VAL A 89 15.58 -9.54 -0.91
CA VAL A 89 15.73 -10.93 -0.45
C VAL A 89 14.54 -11.78 -0.89
N ALA A 90 14.72 -13.10 -1.04
CA ALA A 90 13.60 -13.99 -1.29
C ALA A 90 12.88 -14.26 0.04
N PRO A 91 11.55 -14.06 0.14
CA PRO A 91 10.80 -14.43 1.33
C PRO A 91 10.72 -15.95 1.45
N ASN A 92 10.84 -16.48 2.67
CA ASN A 92 10.76 -17.93 2.90
C ASN A 92 9.32 -18.41 3.02
N SER A 93 8.41 -17.52 3.40
CA SER A 93 7.00 -17.85 3.59
C SER A 93 6.11 -16.62 3.33
N PRO A 94 4.84 -16.83 2.99
CA PRO A 94 3.90 -15.72 2.80
C PRO A 94 3.61 -14.93 4.09
N ASP A 95 3.88 -15.50 5.26
CA ASP A 95 3.66 -14.83 6.54
C ASP A 95 4.69 -13.74 6.81
N GLU A 96 5.85 -13.78 6.16
CA GLU A 96 6.87 -12.72 6.24
C GLU A 96 6.42 -11.44 5.53
N ILE A 97 5.55 -11.55 4.52
CA ILE A 97 5.10 -10.42 3.70
C ILE A 97 3.88 -9.75 4.32
N ASN A 98 3.94 -8.45 4.55
CA ASN A 98 2.86 -7.65 5.12
C ASN A 98 2.43 -6.52 4.19
N VAL A 99 1.28 -5.92 4.51
CA VAL A 99 0.84 -4.68 3.87
C VAL A 99 1.90 -3.60 4.12
N GLY A 100 2.22 -2.84 3.08
CA GLY A 100 3.29 -1.84 3.09
C GLY A 100 4.61 -2.30 2.47
N ASP A 101 4.87 -3.61 2.40
CA ASP A 101 6.09 -4.15 1.78
C ASP A 101 6.13 -3.87 0.27
N ILE A 102 7.33 -3.69 -0.28
CA ILE A 102 7.54 -3.60 -1.73
C ILE A 102 8.07 -4.94 -2.21
N ILE A 103 7.34 -5.58 -3.12
CA ILE A 103 7.67 -6.91 -3.61
C ILE A 103 7.85 -6.89 -5.12
N SER A 104 8.73 -7.77 -5.60
CA SER A 104 8.86 -8.08 -7.02
C SER A 104 8.15 -9.39 -7.34
N PHE A 105 7.30 -9.40 -8.36
CA PHE A 105 6.55 -10.59 -8.79
C PHE A 105 6.49 -10.67 -10.32
N ARG A 106 6.24 -11.87 -10.84
CA ARG A 106 6.08 -12.06 -12.29
C ARG A 106 4.62 -12.04 -12.71
N LYS A 107 4.33 -11.32 -13.79
CA LYS A 107 3.06 -11.40 -14.50
C LYS A 107 3.35 -11.73 -15.96
N GLY A 108 3.23 -13.01 -16.31
CA GLY A 108 3.76 -13.52 -17.58
C GLY A 108 5.28 -13.40 -17.63
N GLU A 109 5.81 -12.72 -18.65
CA GLU A 109 7.26 -12.51 -18.82
C GLU A 109 7.78 -11.25 -18.11
N GLN A 110 6.90 -10.40 -17.59
CA GLN A 110 7.27 -9.12 -16.98
C GLN A 110 7.53 -9.27 -15.48
N LEU A 111 8.66 -8.72 -15.02
CA LEU A 111 8.95 -8.52 -13.60
C LEU A 111 8.38 -7.17 -13.18
N ILE A 112 7.47 -7.17 -12.21
CA ILE A 112 6.80 -5.98 -11.69
C ILE A 112 7.22 -5.79 -10.24
N VAL A 113 7.42 -4.53 -9.82
CA VAL A 113 7.88 -4.19 -8.46
C VAL A 113 6.93 -3.14 -7.90
N HIS A 114 6.06 -3.53 -6.97
CA HIS A 114 5.02 -2.65 -6.43
C HIS A 114 4.79 -2.91 -4.93
N ARG A 115 4.07 -1.99 -4.27
CA ARG A 115 3.77 -2.07 -2.84
C ARG A 115 2.54 -2.93 -2.59
N VAL A 116 2.60 -3.80 -1.58
CA VAL A 116 1.46 -4.55 -1.06
C VAL A 116 0.50 -3.57 -0.38
N VAL A 117 -0.74 -3.51 -0.88
CA VAL A 117 -1.80 -2.64 -0.34
C VAL A 117 -2.91 -3.44 0.34
N GLU A 118 -2.94 -4.76 0.13
CA GLU A 118 -3.87 -5.68 0.80
C GLU A 118 -3.24 -7.07 0.92
N LYS A 119 -3.54 -7.75 2.03
CA LYS A 119 -3.25 -9.18 2.26
C LYS A 119 -4.55 -9.84 2.69
N GLY A 120 -4.89 -10.96 2.06
CA GLY A 120 -6.15 -11.64 2.34
C GLY A 120 -6.14 -13.11 1.91
N THR A 121 -7.28 -13.78 2.09
CA THR A 121 -7.47 -15.18 1.73
C THR A 121 -8.74 -15.34 0.92
N ASP A 122 -8.71 -16.18 -0.10
CA ASP A 122 -9.90 -16.60 -0.86
C ASP A 122 -9.89 -18.12 -1.09
N ALA A 123 -10.78 -18.61 -1.97
CA ALA A 123 -10.90 -20.03 -2.28
C ALA A 123 -9.60 -20.66 -2.83
N ASN A 124 -8.67 -19.86 -3.37
CA ASN A 124 -7.38 -20.32 -3.88
C ASN A 124 -6.25 -20.09 -2.88
N GLY A 125 -6.55 -19.73 -1.63
CA GLY A 125 -5.59 -19.50 -0.56
C GLY A 125 -5.23 -18.03 -0.37
N LEU A 126 -4.07 -17.78 0.23
CA LEU A 126 -3.59 -16.44 0.51
C LEU A 126 -3.31 -15.67 -0.80
N PHE A 127 -3.59 -14.38 -0.79
CA PHE A 127 -3.23 -13.45 -1.87
C PHE A 127 -2.73 -12.13 -1.31
N PHE A 128 -2.03 -11.41 -2.17
CA PHE A 128 -1.60 -10.04 -1.97
C PHE A 128 -2.16 -9.19 -3.10
N VAL A 129 -2.67 -7.99 -2.79
CA VAL A 129 -2.94 -6.98 -3.82
C VAL A 129 -1.79 -6.00 -3.79
N THR A 130 -1.21 -5.74 -4.96
CA THR A 130 -0.10 -4.78 -5.10
C THR A 130 -0.52 -3.60 -5.95
N LYS A 131 0.16 -2.48 -5.75
CA LYS A 131 -0.07 -1.25 -6.50
C LYS A 131 1.21 -0.40 -6.50
N GLY A 132 1.52 0.21 -7.64
CA GLY A 132 2.57 1.22 -7.71
C GLY A 132 2.23 2.45 -6.86
N ASP A 133 3.24 3.01 -6.19
CA ASP A 133 3.07 4.20 -5.34
C ASP A 133 2.48 5.40 -6.12
N ASN A 134 2.77 5.49 -7.41
CA ASN A 134 2.24 6.46 -8.37
C ASN A 134 1.39 5.81 -9.48
N SER A 135 0.73 4.68 -9.19
CA SER A 135 -0.31 4.11 -10.06
C SER A 135 -1.70 4.53 -9.59
N LEU A 136 -2.70 4.52 -10.48
CA LEU A 136 -4.12 4.65 -10.11
C LEU A 136 -4.80 3.29 -9.86
N ALA A 137 -4.33 2.25 -10.55
CA ALA A 137 -4.90 0.91 -10.49
C ALA A 137 -3.96 -0.06 -9.74
N ASP A 138 -4.55 -1.00 -9.02
CA ASP A 138 -3.85 -2.16 -8.48
C ASP A 138 -3.58 -3.23 -9.56
N ASP A 139 -2.68 -4.15 -9.24
CA ASP A 139 -2.22 -5.21 -10.16
C ASP A 139 -3.11 -6.47 -10.14
N GLY A 140 -4.14 -6.47 -9.29
CA GLY A 140 -4.95 -7.62 -8.93
C GLY A 140 -4.34 -8.49 -7.84
N LYS A 141 -4.89 -9.70 -7.68
CA LYS A 141 -4.45 -10.69 -6.68
C LYS A 141 -3.23 -11.44 -7.17
N ILE A 142 -2.16 -11.37 -6.38
CA ILE A 142 -0.87 -12.04 -6.58
C ILE A 142 -0.73 -13.16 -5.57
N ARG A 143 -0.33 -14.35 -6.02
CA ARG A 143 -0.06 -15.51 -5.18
C ARG A 143 1.39 -15.56 -4.74
N PHE A 144 1.65 -16.24 -3.64
CA PHE A 144 3.00 -16.31 -3.07
C PHE A 144 4.02 -16.91 -4.06
N GLU A 145 3.61 -17.90 -4.86
CA GLU A 145 4.44 -18.50 -5.90
C GLU A 145 4.82 -17.56 -7.05
N GLU A 146 4.10 -16.44 -7.22
CA GLU A 146 4.42 -15.42 -8.23
C GLU A 146 5.43 -14.39 -7.68
N ILE A 147 5.62 -14.34 -6.36
CA ILE A 147 6.50 -13.39 -5.68
C ILE A 147 7.93 -13.91 -5.68
N GLU A 148 8.85 -13.12 -6.22
CA GLU A 148 10.26 -13.48 -6.25
C GLU A 148 11.02 -12.93 -5.05
N ARG A 149 10.80 -11.66 -4.69
CA ARG A 149 11.62 -10.93 -3.70
C ARG A 149 10.87 -9.82 -2.97
N VAL A 150 11.35 -9.49 -1.78
CA VAL A 150 10.96 -8.32 -0.99
C VAL A 150 12.13 -7.33 -0.96
N LEU A 151 11.86 -6.06 -1.21
CA LEU A 151 12.81 -4.97 -1.11
C LEU A 151 13.11 -4.65 0.36
N ILE A 152 14.39 -4.56 0.71
CA ILE A 152 14.84 -4.35 2.09
C ILE A 152 15.68 -3.09 2.27
N ALA A 153 16.29 -2.55 1.20
CA ALA A 153 17.06 -1.32 1.25
C ALA A 153 17.06 -0.61 -0.09
N LEU A 154 17.18 0.72 -0.04
CA LEU A 154 17.39 1.59 -1.19
C LEU A 154 18.68 2.37 -1.02
N VAL A 155 19.48 2.38 -2.08
CA VAL A 155 20.73 3.11 -2.17
C VAL A 155 20.63 4.10 -3.33
N TYR A 156 20.81 5.37 -3.00
CA TYR A 156 20.73 6.53 -3.91
C TYR A 156 22.12 7.06 -4.23
#